data_AF-A0A5E4PH62-F1
#
_entry.id   AF-A0A5E4PH62-F1
#
_cell.length_a   1.000
_cell.length_b   1.000
_cell.length_c   1.000
_cell.angle_alpha   90.00
_cell.angle_beta   90.00
_cell.angle_gamma   90.00
#
_symmetry.space_group_name_H-M   'P 1'
#
loop_
_entity.id
_entity.type
_entity.pdbx_description
1 polymer ?
#
loop_
_entity_poly.entity_id
_entity_poly.type
_entity_poly.pdbx_seq_one_letter_code
_entity_poly.pdbx_strand_id
1 'polypeptide(L)'
;MDPRHESFKQGLLNHVISTINSYMKDNMDAFVASETSQEKARKICKHIYQYLGVAVDVDGIISKHNLLSIDVVMLPVVDDPEARKILKQDTFLALLEHIHGILQQPASPQDDELSMRIHEVLTQYMSMQ
;
A
#
# COMPACT_ATOMS: atom_id res chain seq x y z
N MET A 1 23.90 -1.94 5.91
CA MET A 1 23.01 -0.81 5.57
C MET A 1 22.85 0.04 6.82
N ASP A 2 22.73 1.36 6.69
CA ASP A 2 22.55 2.26 7.84
C ASP A 2 21.12 2.08 8.40
N PRO A 3 20.94 1.72 9.69
CA PRO A 3 19.64 1.47 10.31
C PRO A 3 18.64 2.63 10.18
N ARG A 4 19.14 3.86 10.06
CA ARG A 4 18.30 5.05 9.87
C ARG A 4 17.57 5.04 8.53
N HIS A 5 18.22 4.52 7.49
CA HIS A 5 17.65 4.42 6.16
C HIS A 5 16.62 3.30 6.05
N GLU A 6 16.80 2.20 6.78
CA GLU A 6 15.83 1.10 6.80
C GLU A 6 14.55 1.49 7.56
N SER A 7 14.71 2.16 8.71
CA SER A 7 13.59 2.72 9.48
C SER A 7 12.77 3.72 8.65
N PHE A 8 13.44 4.55 7.85
CA PHE A 8 12.79 5.52 6.98
C PHE A 8 11.96 4.86 5.87
N LYS A 9 12.53 3.87 5.17
CA LYS A 9 11.83 3.12 4.11
C LYS A 9 10.57 2.45 4.64
N GLN A 10 10.69 1.78 5.78
CA GLN A 10 9.55 1.17 6.45
C GLN A 10 8.49 2.20 6.83
N GLY A 11 8.90 3.34 7.39
CA GLY A 11 8.00 4.44 7.72
C GLY A 11 7.17 4.90 6.52
N LEU A 12 7.79 5.03 5.35
CA LEU A 12 7.07 5.34 4.10
C LEU A 12 6.07 4.25 3.73
N LEU A 13 6.50 2.99 3.72
CA LEU A 13 5.63 1.88 3.30
C LEU A 13 4.43 1.70 4.25
N ASN A 14 4.64 1.86 5.55
CA ASN A 14 3.56 1.85 6.54
C ASN A 14 2.64 3.06 6.39
N HIS A 15 3.14 4.22 5.99
CA HIS A 15 2.31 5.37 5.67
C HIS A 15 1.42 5.06 4.47
N VAL A 16 1.95 4.46 3.40
CA VAL A 16 1.14 4.04 2.24
C VAL A 16 0.04 3.05 2.65
N ILE A 17 0.37 2.02 3.44
CA ILE A 17 -0.63 1.07 3.97
C ILE A 17 -1.71 1.81 4.79
N SER A 18 -1.29 2.75 5.64
CA SER A 18 -2.21 3.53 6.47
C SER A 18 -3.12 4.42 5.63
N THR A 19 -2.60 5.03 4.57
CA THR A 19 -3.40 5.83 3.63
C THR A 19 -4.47 4.99 2.93
N ILE A 20 -4.12 3.76 2.52
CA ILE A 20 -5.09 2.82 1.94
C ILE A 20 -6.16 2.45 2.97
N ASN A 21 -5.76 2.08 4.19
CA ASN A 21 -6.71 1.73 5.26
C ASN A 21 -7.65 2.89 5.60
N SER A 22 -7.13 4.11 5.72
CA SER A 22 -7.93 5.31 5.98
C SER A 22 -8.90 5.56 4.83
N TYR A 23 -8.46 5.47 3.57
CA TYR A 23 -9.35 5.61 2.43
C TYR A 23 -10.46 4.56 2.42
N MET A 24 -10.13 3.29 2.69
CA MET A 24 -11.11 2.20 2.79
C MET A 24 -12.14 2.47 3.89
N LYS A 25 -11.70 2.99 5.04
CA LYS A 25 -12.59 3.30 6.17
C LYS A 25 -13.49 4.50 5.90
N ASP A 26 -12.92 5.56 5.35
CA ASP A 26 -13.61 6.84 5.13
C ASP A 26 -14.55 6.78 3.91
N ASN A 27 -14.23 5.92 2.93
CA ASN A 27 -14.93 5.82 1.65
C ASN A 27 -15.33 4.38 1.30
N MET A 28 -15.75 3.59 2.30
CA MET A 28 -16.01 2.15 2.13
C MET A 28 -16.96 1.83 0.96
N ASP A 29 -18.08 2.55 0.85
CA ASP A 29 -19.07 2.31 -0.22
C ASP A 29 -18.47 2.53 -1.61
N ALA A 30 -17.71 3.61 -1.78
CA ALA A 30 -17.02 3.93 -3.04
C ALA A 30 -15.93 2.90 -3.34
N PHE A 31 -15.17 2.50 -2.32
CA PHE A 31 -14.11 1.50 -2.46
C PHE A 31 -14.66 0.13 -2.83
N VAL A 32 -15.79 -0.29 -2.24
CA VAL A 32 -16.47 -1.56 -2.57
C VAL A 32 -17.06 -1.53 -3.99
N ALA A 33 -17.57 -0.38 -4.42
CA ALA A 33 -18.12 -0.21 -5.77
C ALA A 33 -17.04 -0.17 -6.87
N SER A 34 -15.82 0.28 -6.54
CA SER A 34 -14.72 0.37 -7.49
C SER A 34 -13.80 -0.86 -7.49
N GLU A 35 -13.95 -1.70 -8.51
CA GLU A 35 -13.04 -2.83 -8.73
C GLU A 35 -11.61 -2.37 -9.05
N THR A 36 -11.46 -1.23 -9.74
CA THR A 36 -10.17 -0.61 -10.05
C THR A 36 -9.43 -0.20 -8.77
N SER A 37 -10.11 0.47 -7.84
CA SER A 37 -9.51 0.90 -6.57
C SER A 37 -9.08 -0.29 -5.72
N GLN A 38 -9.91 -1.34 -5.67
CA GLN A 38 -9.54 -2.60 -5.01
C GLN A 38 -8.35 -3.28 -5.66
N GLU A 39 -8.29 -3.32 -7.00
CA GLU A 39 -7.15 -3.90 -7.71
C GLU A 39 -5.86 -3.11 -7.48
N LYS A 40 -5.90 -1.79 -7.53
CA LYS A 40 -4.75 -0.93 -7.23
C LYS A 40 -4.26 -1.16 -5.80
N ALA A 41 -5.15 -1.11 -4.81
CA ALA A 41 -4.82 -1.36 -3.41
C ALA A 41 -4.21 -2.77 -3.22
N ARG A 42 -4.81 -3.82 -3.82
CA ARG A 42 -4.26 -5.19 -3.78
C ARG A 42 -2.85 -5.26 -4.34
N LYS A 43 -2.61 -4.72 -5.53
CA LYS A 43 -1.28 -4.77 -6.17
C LYS A 43 -0.24 -4.02 -5.33
N ILE A 44 -0.55 -2.82 -4.88
CA ILE A 44 0.35 -1.99 -4.06
C ILE A 44 0.71 -2.73 -2.78
N CYS A 45 -0.27 -3.21 -2.01
CA CYS A 45 -0.03 -3.91 -0.77
C CYS A 45 0.77 -5.21 -0.98
N LYS A 46 0.47 -5.99 -2.03
CA LYS A 46 1.25 -7.19 -2.36
C LYS A 46 2.72 -6.86 -2.60
N HIS A 47 3.03 -5.83 -3.39
CA HIS A 47 4.42 -5.42 -3.62
C HIS A 47 5.10 -4.95 -2.35
N ILE A 48 4.40 -4.20 -1.48
CA ILE A 48 4.93 -3.73 -0.20
C ILE A 48 5.27 -4.93 0.71
N TYR A 49 4.33 -5.85 0.93
CA TYR A 49 4.55 -6.99 1.81
C TYR A 49 5.58 -7.98 1.26
N GLN A 50 5.62 -8.16 -0.08
CA GLN A 50 6.67 -8.92 -0.74
C GLN A 50 8.05 -8.30 -0.50
N TYR A 51 8.19 -6.98 -0.66
CA TYR A 51 9.44 -6.28 -0.37
C TYR A 51 9.88 -6.43 1.10
N LEU A 52 8.93 -6.33 2.03
CA LEU A 52 9.16 -6.48 3.46
C LEU A 52 9.36 -7.94 3.90
N GLY A 53 9.12 -8.92 3.02
CA GLY A 53 9.23 -10.35 3.33
C GLY A 53 8.16 -10.84 4.32
N VAL A 54 6.99 -10.20 4.35
CA VAL A 54 5.88 -10.52 5.26
C VAL A 54 4.78 -11.24 4.48
N ALA A 55 4.31 -12.37 5.01
CA ALA A 55 3.16 -13.07 4.45
C ALA A 55 1.86 -12.44 4.98
N VAL A 56 1.12 -11.78 4.11
CA VAL A 56 -0.20 -11.20 4.40
C VAL A 56 -1.18 -11.64 3.32
N ASP A 57 -2.37 -12.10 3.74
CA ASP A 57 -3.46 -12.44 2.82
C ASP A 57 -4.20 -11.17 2.34
N VAL A 58 -3.54 -10.43 1.45
CA VAL A 58 -4.07 -9.18 0.89
C VAL A 58 -5.38 -9.43 0.12
N ASP A 59 -5.50 -10.57 -0.56
CA ASP A 59 -6.70 -10.89 -1.34
C ASP A 59 -7.90 -11.19 -0.45
N GLY A 60 -7.70 -11.92 0.65
CA GLY A 60 -8.72 -12.14 1.67
C GLY A 60 -9.16 -10.83 2.34
N ILE A 61 -8.20 -9.96 2.69
CA ILE A 61 -8.48 -8.66 3.32
C ILE A 61 -9.23 -7.73 2.35
N ILE A 62 -8.84 -7.66 1.08
CA ILE A 62 -9.52 -6.83 0.05
C ILE A 62 -10.54 -7.68 -0.72
N SER A 63 -11.23 -8.58 -0.03
CA SER A 63 -12.34 -9.35 -0.60
C SER A 63 -13.67 -8.66 -0.33
N LYS A 64 -14.63 -8.78 -1.25
CA LYS A 64 -16.00 -8.29 -1.03
C LYS A 64 -16.61 -8.87 0.26
N HIS A 65 -16.24 -10.09 0.64
CA HIS A 65 -16.69 -10.73 1.88
C HIS A 65 -16.20 -9.98 3.12
N ASN A 66 -14.91 -9.63 3.19
CA ASN A 66 -14.36 -8.87 4.31
C ASN A 66 -14.89 -7.42 4.33
N LEU A 67 -14.90 -6.75 3.17
CA LEU A 67 -15.29 -5.34 3.07
C LEU A 67 -16.77 -5.08 3.45
N LEU A 68 -17.63 -6.08 3.24
CA LEU A 68 -19.06 -6.02 3.59
C LEU A 68 -19.36 -6.64 4.97
N SER A 69 -18.35 -7.11 5.69
CA SER A 69 -18.54 -7.69 7.02
C SER A 69 -18.75 -6.61 8.09
N ILE A 70 -19.39 -6.98 9.19
CA ILE A 70 -19.57 -6.09 10.35
C ILE A 70 -18.21 -5.74 10.98
N ASP A 71 -17.30 -6.71 11.03
CA ASP A 71 -15.96 -6.60 11.58
C ASP A 71 -14.91 -6.58 10.47
N VAL A 72 -14.86 -5.48 9.71
CA VAL A 72 -13.90 -5.34 8.58
C VAL A 72 -12.47 -5.44 9.10
N VAL A 73 -11.73 -6.41 8.59
CA VAL A 73 -10.30 -6.56 8.85
C VAL A 73 -9.52 -5.58 7.95
N MET A 74 -8.61 -4.79 8.54
CA MET A 74 -7.76 -3.84 7.82
C MET A 74 -6.37 -4.43 7.55
N LEU A 75 -5.64 -3.81 6.62
CA LEU A 75 -4.29 -4.23 6.28
C LEU A 75 -3.33 -3.96 7.45
N PRO A 76 -2.54 -4.95 7.91
CA PRO A 76 -1.63 -4.74 9.03
C PRO A 76 -0.46 -3.85 8.62
N VAL A 77 -0.14 -2.84 9.42
CA VAL A 77 1.16 -2.19 9.34
C VAL A 77 2.24 -3.18 9.79
N VAL A 78 3.44 -3.07 9.22
CA VAL A 78 4.54 -3.97 9.57
C VAL A 78 5.36 -3.31 10.67
N ASP A 79 5.32 -3.90 11.86
CA ASP A 79 6.26 -3.57 12.93
C ASP A 79 7.62 -4.24 12.64
N ASP A 80 8.69 -3.48 12.93
CA ASP A 80 10.12 -3.81 12.78
C ASP A 80 10.39 -5.16 12.09
N PRO A 81 10.50 -5.21 10.74
CA PRO A 81 10.83 -6.45 10.06
C PRO A 81 12.22 -6.83 10.55
N GLU A 82 12.35 -7.96 11.25
CA GLU A 82 13.66 -8.47 11.66
C GLU A 82 14.65 -8.22 10.52
N ALA A 83 15.68 -7.39 10.75
CA ALA A 83 16.55 -6.77 9.73
C ALA A 83 17.24 -7.73 8.72
N ARG A 84 16.94 -9.03 8.82
CA ARG A 84 17.38 -10.12 7.96
C ARG A 84 16.33 -10.55 6.91
N LYS A 85 15.11 -9.99 6.90
CA LYS A 85 14.00 -10.46 6.03
C LYS A 85 13.63 -9.56 4.84
N ILE A 86 14.24 -8.38 4.68
CA ILE A 86 14.07 -7.60 3.43
C ILE A 86 14.63 -8.45 2.28
N LEU A 87 13.76 -8.95 1.42
CA LEU A 87 14.14 -9.77 0.27
C LEU A 87 14.96 -8.89 -0.66
N LYS A 88 16.27 -9.11 -0.69
CA LYS A 88 17.25 -8.38 -1.54
C LYS A 88 16.99 -8.49 -3.06
N GLN A 89 15.88 -9.09 -3.48
CA GLN A 89 15.55 -9.29 -4.89
C GLN A 89 15.10 -7.99 -5.57
N ASP A 90 14.43 -7.08 -4.86
CA ASP A 90 14.00 -5.79 -5.39
C ASP A 90 14.65 -4.62 -4.65
N THR A 91 15.16 -3.65 -5.41
CA THR A 91 15.62 -2.39 -4.81
C THR A 91 14.41 -1.58 -4.33
N PHE A 92 14.60 -0.75 -3.30
CA PHE A 92 13.54 0.14 -2.84
C PHE A 92 13.02 1.06 -3.96
N LEU A 93 13.91 1.50 -4.86
CA LEU A 93 13.55 2.32 -6.00
C LEU A 93 12.64 1.55 -6.99
N ALA A 94 12.96 0.29 -7.29
CA ALA A 94 12.12 -0.56 -8.14
C ALA A 94 10.72 -0.77 -7.53
N LEU A 95 10.61 -0.93 -6.21
CA LEU A 95 9.31 -0.96 -5.52
C LEU A 95 8.52 0.33 -5.75
N LEU A 96 9.16 1.49 -5.60
CA LEU A 96 8.49 2.78 -5.82
C LEU A 96 8.05 2.95 -7.27
N GLU A 97 8.87 2.52 -8.24
CA GLU A 97 8.52 2.52 -9.66
C GLU A 97 7.33 1.61 -9.96
N HIS A 98 7.28 0.40 -9.37
CA HIS A 98 6.13 -0.50 -9.51
C HIS A 98 4.85 0.12 -8.93
N ILE A 99 4.92 0.71 -7.73
CA ILE A 99 3.78 1.41 -7.12
C ILE A 99 3.33 2.56 -8.04
N HIS A 100 4.26 3.38 -8.52
CA HIS A 100 3.94 4.48 -9.42
C HIS A 100 3.29 3.99 -10.74
N GLY A 101 3.80 2.91 -11.32
CA GLY A 101 3.22 2.28 -12.50
C GLY A 101 1.78 1.79 -12.27
N ILE A 102 1.45 1.31 -11.07
CA ILE A 102 0.07 0.92 -10.70
C ILE A 102 -0.83 2.16 -10.59
N LEU A 103 -0.34 3.24 -10.00
CA LEU A 103 -1.12 4.48 -9.84
C LEU A 103 -1.48 5.11 -11.20
N GLN A 104 -0.56 5.03 -12.16
CA GLN A 104 -0.72 5.56 -13.53
C GLN A 104 -1.62 4.71 -14.43
N GLN A 105 -2.09 3.53 -13.97
CA GLN A 105 -3.05 2.73 -14.73
C GLN A 105 -4.38 3.49 -14.89
N PRO A 106 -5.00 3.42 -16.09
CA PRO A 106 -6.20 4.18 -16.41
C PRO A 106 -7.27 3.97 -15.36
N ALA A 107 -7.64 5.06 -14.70
CA ALA A 107 -8.65 5.12 -13.66
C ALA A 107 -9.96 5.61 -14.26
N SER A 108 -11.10 5.18 -13.71
CA SER A 108 -12.32 5.95 -13.88
C SER A 108 -12.15 7.27 -13.10
N PRO A 109 -12.84 8.38 -13.46
CA PRO A 109 -12.71 9.66 -12.75
C PRO A 109 -13.01 9.60 -11.24
N GLN A 110 -13.64 8.52 -10.78
CA GLN A 110 -13.96 8.26 -9.37
C GLN A 110 -12.81 7.57 -8.62
N ASP A 111 -11.82 7.01 -9.34
CA ASP A 111 -10.67 6.26 -8.81
C ASP A 111 -9.43 7.14 -8.55
N ASP A 112 -9.53 8.42 -8.87
CA ASP A 112 -8.42 9.37 -8.79
C ASP A 112 -8.04 9.69 -7.35
N GLU A 113 -8.98 9.62 -6.41
CA GLU A 113 -8.72 10.09 -5.04
C GLU A 113 -7.73 9.20 -4.28
N LEU A 114 -7.91 7.87 -4.29
CA LEU A 114 -6.95 6.95 -3.68
C LEU A 114 -5.57 7.10 -4.34
N SER A 115 -5.56 7.20 -5.66
CA SER A 115 -4.32 7.30 -6.43
C SER A 115 -3.56 8.59 -6.10
N MET A 116 -4.29 9.71 -5.99
CA MET A 116 -3.77 11.02 -5.61
C MET A 116 -3.22 11.02 -4.18
N ARG A 117 -3.97 10.50 -3.20
CA ARG A 117 -3.51 10.43 -1.80
C ARG A 117 -2.22 9.62 -1.66
N ILE A 118 -2.10 8.48 -2.36
CA ILE A 118 -0.86 7.70 -2.34
C ILE A 118 0.26 8.47 -3.05
N HIS A 119 -0.02 9.10 -4.19
CA HIS A 119 0.98 9.90 -4.91
C HIS A 119 1.52 11.07 -4.07
N GLU A 120 0.67 11.74 -3.29
CA GLU A 120 1.07 12.79 -2.35
C GLU A 120 2.00 12.26 -1.27
N VAL A 121 1.69 11.10 -0.67
CA VAL A 121 2.58 10.44 0.29
C VAL A 121 3.94 10.16 -0.36
N LEU A 122 3.98 9.56 -1.55
CA LEU A 122 5.25 9.27 -2.22
C LEU A 122 6.04 10.56 -2.53
N THR A 123 5.36 11.61 -3.00
CA THR A 123 5.96 12.89 -3.39
C THR A 123 6.52 13.66 -2.19
N GLN A 124 5.77 13.72 -1.08
CA GLN A 124 6.23 14.34 0.17
C GLN A 124 7.50 13.67 0.69
N TYR A 125 7.65 12.36 0.51
CA TYR A 125 8.84 11.66 0.94
C TYR A 125 10.03 11.85 -0.01
N MET A 126 9.79 11.99 -1.32
CA MET A 126 10.86 12.29 -2.28
C MET A 126 11.42 13.71 -2.13
N SER A 127 10.63 14.68 -1.65
CA SER A 127 11.08 16.06 -1.44
C SER A 127 11.82 16.29 -0.11
N MET A 128 11.82 15.32 0.81
CA MET A 128 12.52 15.38 2.09
C MET A 128 13.93 14.76 2.05
N GLN A 129 14.40 14.26 0.91
CA GLN A 129 15.77 13.79 0.66
C GLN A 129 16.65 14.91 0.10
#